data_AF-A0A455SFE0-F1
#
_entry.id   AF-A0A455SFE0-F1
#
_cell.length_a   1.000
_cell.length_b   1.000
_cell.length_c   1.000
_cell.angle_alpha   90.00
_cell.angle_beta   90.00
_cell.angle_gamma   90.00
#
_symmetry.space_group_name_H-M   'P 1'
#
loop_
_entity.id
_entity.type
_entity.pdbx_description
1 polymer ?
#
loop_
_entity_poly.entity_id
_entity_poly.type
_entity_poly.pdbx_seq_one_letter_code
_entity_poly.pdbx_strand_id
1 'polypeptide(L)'
;MRRLLEWWYRIALPNKEPDPTPMGRERQRYARLTSIILLANAVLFLPAAPIMIFNSPKSPSSPPIAIVMILLLIITYVFGRIGKQVLSASSLILYILFAVSAVMATNPLDPSMLPLLNLLTVAVILAGALLPPIASLIVGAIGCVETLLITTLVPHTTAYEAMMRDELYTITIMLPIMIQLVVAIVVYVIMRHLLHAIQRADQAEEIVALQREIAEFERSRSAEKEALEEGLRKIAETHAQIANGDMHARVSLSEGHVLWSVAIPLNNLLNRMQRLKLDSDMLASTQLAAQRIAESLHHEIATGHFSPLPGTGTPLDPVIIELNKLLAARSTQPPSTPSRPAWPAF
;
A
#
# COMPACT_ATOMS: atom_id res chain seq x y z
N MET A 1 -3.39 26.44 -23.53
CA MET A 1 -3.30 25.05 -24.04
C MET A 1 -3.84 24.00 -23.05
N ARG A 2 -3.41 23.96 -21.77
CA ARG A 2 -3.90 22.97 -20.78
C ARG A 2 -5.43 22.94 -20.61
N ARG A 3 -6.07 24.10 -20.40
CA ARG A 3 -7.54 24.20 -20.26
C ARG A 3 -8.33 23.67 -21.47
N LEU A 4 -7.80 23.86 -22.68
CA LEU A 4 -8.44 23.39 -23.92
C LEU A 4 -8.35 21.86 -24.03
N LEU A 5 -7.19 21.28 -23.67
CA LEU A 5 -7.00 19.83 -23.63
C LEU A 5 -7.86 19.18 -22.54
N GLU A 6 -7.95 19.78 -21.35
CA GLU A 6 -8.82 19.29 -20.27
C GLU A 6 -10.30 19.32 -20.67
N TRP A 7 -10.74 20.40 -21.34
CA TRP A 7 -12.09 20.49 -21.90
C TRP A 7 -12.33 19.42 -22.97
N TRP A 8 -11.38 19.23 -23.89
CA TRP A 8 -11.49 18.20 -24.92
C TRP A 8 -11.56 16.79 -24.34
N TYR A 9 -10.69 16.46 -23.37
CA TYR A 9 -10.71 15.16 -22.70
C TYR A 9 -12.02 14.88 -21.98
N ARG A 10 -12.65 15.91 -21.39
CA ARG A 10 -13.97 15.76 -20.75
C ARG A 10 -15.06 15.34 -21.74
N ILE A 11 -14.94 15.79 -22.98
CA ILE A 11 -15.90 15.52 -24.05
C ILE A 11 -15.59 14.18 -24.73
N ALA A 12 -14.32 13.95 -25.08
CA ALA A 12 -13.91 12.82 -25.91
C ALA A 12 -13.68 11.51 -25.14
N LEU A 13 -13.27 11.57 -23.87
CA LEU A 13 -12.97 10.37 -23.06
C LEU A 13 -14.14 10.06 -22.13
N PRO A 14 -14.45 8.77 -21.84
CA PRO A 14 -15.44 8.41 -20.84
C PRO A 14 -15.02 8.94 -19.47
N ASN A 15 -15.98 9.44 -18.68
CA ASN A 15 -15.73 9.86 -17.30
C ASN A 15 -15.60 8.61 -16.42
N LYS A 16 -14.40 8.04 -16.37
CA LYS A 16 -14.05 6.90 -15.53
C LYS A 16 -13.02 7.32 -14.50
N GLU A 17 -13.20 6.86 -13.27
CA GLU A 17 -12.21 7.01 -12.21
C GLU A 17 -10.91 6.31 -12.61
N PRO A 18 -9.76 6.79 -12.08
CA PRO A 18 -8.47 6.14 -12.33
C PRO A 18 -8.55 4.67 -11.90
N ASP A 19 -8.33 3.76 -12.84
CA ASP A 19 -8.28 2.33 -12.55
C ASP A 19 -6.99 2.04 -11.77
N PRO A 20 -7.06 1.41 -10.58
CA PRO A 20 -5.87 1.08 -9.81
C PRO A 20 -5.00 0.02 -10.50
N THR A 21 -5.55 -0.72 -11.46
CA THR A 21 -4.80 -1.77 -12.16
C THR A 21 -3.82 -1.16 -13.19
N PRO A 22 -2.58 -1.66 -13.30
CA PRO A 22 -1.61 -1.21 -14.32
C PRO A 22 -2.18 -1.25 -15.74
N MET A 23 -2.94 -2.31 -16.06
CA MET A 23 -3.58 -2.48 -17.36
C MET A 23 -4.65 -1.40 -17.63
N GLY A 24 -5.38 -0.98 -16.61
CA GLY A 24 -6.34 0.12 -16.71
C GLY A 24 -5.68 1.48 -16.95
N ARG A 25 -4.55 1.75 -16.28
CA ARG A 25 -3.74 2.96 -16.49
C ARG A 25 -3.23 3.06 -17.93
N GLU A 26 -2.69 1.97 -18.48
CA GLU A 26 -2.17 1.96 -19.86
C GLU A 26 -3.31 2.11 -20.88
N ARG A 27 -4.47 1.48 -20.67
CA ARG A 27 -5.66 1.69 -21.50
C ARG A 27 -6.11 3.15 -21.50
N GLN A 28 -6.03 3.83 -20.35
CA GLN A 28 -6.36 5.26 -20.25
C GLN A 28 -5.34 6.14 -21.00
N ARG A 29 -4.06 5.77 -20.96
CA ARG A 29 -2.99 6.44 -21.71
C ARG A 29 -3.24 6.34 -23.22
N TYR A 30 -3.54 5.15 -23.73
CA TYR A 30 -3.90 4.98 -25.15
C TYR A 30 -5.15 5.76 -25.54
N ALA A 31 -6.17 5.77 -24.68
CA ALA A 31 -7.38 6.56 -24.92
C ALA A 31 -7.06 8.06 -25.08
N ARG A 32 -6.23 8.61 -24.19
CA ARG A 32 -5.77 10.01 -24.28
C ARG A 32 -5.00 10.27 -25.57
N LEU A 33 -4.07 9.38 -25.93
CA LEU A 33 -3.29 9.52 -27.16
C LEU A 33 -4.18 9.51 -28.41
N THR A 34 -5.09 8.54 -28.55
CA THR A 34 -6.08 8.48 -29.64
C THR A 34 -6.93 9.75 -29.68
N SER A 35 -7.36 10.25 -28.52
CA SER A 35 -8.16 11.48 -28.40
C SER A 35 -7.41 12.73 -28.87
N ILE A 36 -6.11 12.86 -28.56
CA ILE A 36 -5.28 13.97 -29.04
C ILE A 36 -5.12 13.90 -30.56
N ILE A 37 -4.83 12.72 -31.11
CA ILE A 37 -4.63 12.53 -32.55
C ILE A 37 -5.94 12.77 -33.30
N LEU A 38 -7.08 12.32 -32.75
CA LEU A 38 -8.40 12.65 -33.27
C LEU A 38 -8.63 14.16 -33.31
N LEU A 39 -8.30 14.90 -32.23
CA LEU A 39 -8.41 16.35 -32.20
C LEU A 39 -7.53 17.01 -33.27
N ALA A 40 -6.27 16.58 -33.38
CA ALA A 40 -5.35 17.11 -34.38
C ALA A 40 -5.88 16.89 -35.81
N ASN A 41 -6.37 15.68 -36.12
CA ASN A 41 -6.97 15.38 -37.41
C ASN A 41 -8.23 16.22 -37.66
N ALA A 42 -9.10 16.37 -36.65
CA ALA A 42 -10.29 17.19 -36.76
C ALA A 42 -9.94 18.67 -37.01
N VAL A 43 -8.97 19.23 -36.29
CA VAL A 43 -8.53 20.62 -36.47
C VAL A 43 -7.92 20.86 -37.85
N LEU A 44 -7.16 19.90 -38.38
CA LEU A 44 -6.57 20.00 -39.72
C LEU A 44 -7.62 19.84 -40.83
N PHE A 45 -8.56 18.90 -40.67
CA PHE A 45 -9.49 18.52 -41.74
C PHE A 45 -10.77 19.35 -41.77
N LEU A 46 -11.36 19.70 -40.62
CA LEU A 46 -12.64 20.41 -40.56
C LEU A 46 -12.64 21.75 -41.31
N PRO A 47 -11.57 22.57 -41.30
CA PRO A 47 -11.53 23.79 -42.10
C PRO A 47 -11.48 23.53 -43.61
N ALA A 48 -10.88 22.41 -44.03
CA ALA A 48 -10.79 22.03 -45.44
C ALA A 48 -12.07 21.38 -45.96
N ALA A 49 -12.85 20.73 -45.09
CA ALA A 49 -14.04 19.99 -45.49
C ALA A 49 -15.10 20.83 -46.24
N PRO A 50 -15.47 22.07 -45.82
CA PRO A 50 -16.39 22.92 -46.58
C PRO A 50 -15.89 23.24 -47.99
N ILE A 51 -14.57 23.42 -48.17
CA ILE A 51 -13.97 23.68 -49.49
C ILE A 51 -14.12 22.44 -50.37
N MET A 52 -13.83 21.25 -49.83
CA MET A 52 -13.99 19.99 -50.55
C MET A 52 -15.45 19.69 -50.92
N ILE A 53 -16.40 20.10 -50.07
CA ILE A 53 -17.83 19.82 -50.28
C ILE A 53 -18.46 20.82 -51.26
N PHE A 54 -18.18 22.11 -51.11
CA PHE A 54 -18.90 23.17 -51.84
C PHE A 54 -18.12 23.80 -52.99
N ASN A 55 -16.79 23.75 -52.98
CA ASN A 55 -15.94 24.55 -53.87
C ASN A 55 -14.93 23.71 -54.67
N SER A 56 -15.33 22.51 -55.09
CA SER A 56 -14.47 21.61 -55.87
C SER A 56 -15.05 21.33 -57.27
N PRO A 57 -15.07 22.34 -58.16
CA PRO A 57 -15.63 22.18 -59.51
C PRO A 57 -14.82 21.23 -60.39
N LYS A 58 -13.55 20.95 -60.05
CA LYS A 58 -12.65 20.10 -60.84
C LYS A 58 -12.61 18.63 -60.39
N SER A 59 -13.16 18.29 -59.22
CA SER A 59 -13.11 16.93 -58.68
C SER A 59 -14.49 16.53 -58.15
N PRO A 60 -15.35 15.95 -59.01
CA PRO A 60 -16.73 15.57 -58.63
C PRO A 60 -16.77 14.49 -57.53
N SER A 61 -15.66 13.79 -57.30
CA SER A 61 -15.51 12.80 -56.22
C SER A 61 -15.19 13.41 -54.85
N SER A 62 -14.78 14.68 -54.78
CA SER A 62 -14.33 15.25 -53.51
C SER A 62 -15.43 15.44 -52.44
N PRO A 63 -16.69 15.82 -52.77
CA PRO A 63 -17.75 15.88 -51.75
C PRO A 63 -18.06 14.53 -51.08
N PRO A 64 -18.28 13.39 -51.80
CA PRO A 64 -18.55 12.13 -51.13
C PRO A 64 -17.36 11.64 -50.30
N ILE A 65 -16.12 11.88 -50.73
CA ILE A 65 -14.93 11.55 -49.93
C ILE A 65 -14.94 12.34 -48.61
N ALA A 66 -15.18 13.65 -48.68
CA ALA A 66 -15.22 14.50 -47.49
C ALA A 66 -16.32 14.06 -46.51
N ILE A 67 -17.50 13.68 -47.02
CA ILE A 67 -18.60 13.17 -46.19
C ILE A 67 -18.20 11.87 -45.48
N VAL A 68 -17.60 10.90 -46.18
CA VAL A 68 -17.15 9.65 -45.57
C VAL A 68 -16.06 9.90 -44.53
N MET A 69 -15.14 10.83 -44.79
CA MET A 69 -14.12 11.24 -43.83
C MET A 69 -14.71 11.86 -42.55
N ILE A 70 -15.71 12.74 -42.67
CA ILE A 70 -16.45 13.28 -41.51
C ILE A 70 -17.11 12.14 -40.73
N LEU A 71 -17.77 11.21 -41.42
CA LEU A 71 -18.42 10.06 -40.78
C LEU A 71 -17.41 9.19 -40.00
N LEU A 72 -16.23 8.91 -40.57
CA LEU A 72 -15.19 8.14 -39.89
C LEU A 72 -14.63 8.88 -38.65
N LEU A 73 -14.52 10.21 -38.69
CA LEU A 73 -14.15 11.01 -37.51
C LEU A 73 -15.23 10.94 -36.42
N ILE A 74 -16.50 11.02 -36.79
CA ILE A 74 -17.63 10.89 -35.85
C ILE A 74 -17.64 9.48 -35.25
N ILE A 75 -17.49 8.42 -36.05
CA ILE A 75 -17.42 7.03 -35.59
C ILE A 75 -16.26 6.85 -34.61
N THR A 76 -15.08 7.39 -34.95
CA THR A 76 -13.90 7.38 -34.08
C THR A 76 -14.21 8.04 -32.74
N TYR A 77 -14.81 9.24 -32.76
CA TYR A 77 -15.21 9.97 -31.57
C TYR A 77 -16.20 9.17 -30.70
N VAL A 78 -17.25 8.60 -31.31
CA VAL A 78 -18.28 7.82 -30.62
C VAL A 78 -17.69 6.58 -29.96
N PHE A 79 -16.84 5.81 -30.66
CA PHE A 79 -16.18 4.65 -30.07
C PHE A 79 -15.21 5.02 -28.93
N GLY A 80 -14.49 6.13 -29.08
CA GLY A 80 -13.63 6.68 -28.04
C GLY A 80 -14.43 7.00 -26.77
N ARG A 81 -15.59 7.62 -26.93
CA ARG A 81 -16.49 8.00 -25.83
C ARG A 81 -17.14 6.80 -25.14
N ILE A 82 -17.50 5.75 -25.88
CA ILE A 82 -18.03 4.49 -25.31
C ILE A 82 -16.93 3.70 -24.58
N GLY A 83 -15.65 4.04 -24.76
CA GLY A 83 -14.53 3.34 -24.15
C GLY A 83 -14.05 2.13 -24.94
N LYS A 84 -14.53 1.94 -26.19
CA LYS A 84 -14.05 0.91 -27.12
C LYS A 84 -12.82 1.41 -27.87
N GLN A 85 -11.71 1.57 -27.14
CA GLN A 85 -10.50 2.25 -27.63
C GLN A 85 -9.87 1.57 -28.85
N VAL A 86 -9.88 0.23 -28.92
CA VAL A 86 -9.36 -0.51 -30.09
C VAL A 86 -10.15 -0.14 -31.35
N LEU A 87 -11.49 -0.15 -31.28
CA LEU A 87 -12.34 0.23 -32.42
C LEU A 87 -12.16 1.70 -32.81
N SER A 88 -12.02 2.60 -31.82
CA SER A 88 -11.71 4.01 -32.06
C SER A 88 -10.40 4.16 -32.82
N ALA A 89 -9.33 3.52 -32.36
CA ALA A 89 -8.02 3.57 -33.01
C ALA A 89 -8.06 2.95 -34.42
N SER A 90 -8.72 1.79 -34.59
CA SER A 90 -8.90 1.17 -35.91
C SER A 90 -9.67 2.07 -36.88
N SER A 91 -10.73 2.75 -36.42
CA SER A 91 -11.50 3.70 -37.24
C SER A 91 -10.66 4.91 -37.65
N LEU A 92 -9.77 5.38 -36.78
CA LEU A 92 -8.85 6.47 -37.08
C LEU A 92 -7.77 6.07 -38.09
N ILE A 93 -7.26 4.85 -38.01
CA ILE A 93 -6.32 4.31 -38.99
C ILE A 93 -7.02 4.16 -40.34
N LEU A 94 -8.24 3.61 -40.34
CA LEU A 94 -9.07 3.50 -41.55
C LEU A 94 -9.35 4.87 -42.17
N TYR A 95 -9.58 5.91 -41.36
CA TYR A 95 -9.72 7.28 -41.84
C TYR A 95 -8.49 7.74 -42.64
N ILE A 96 -7.27 7.46 -42.17
CA ILE A 96 -6.05 7.88 -42.87
C ILE A 96 -5.83 7.08 -44.16
N LEU A 97 -6.02 5.76 -44.10
CA LEU A 97 -5.94 4.90 -45.29
C LEU A 97 -6.94 5.37 -46.35
N PHE A 98 -8.21 5.53 -45.95
CA PHE A 98 -9.26 6.01 -46.85
C PHE A 98 -8.98 7.40 -47.41
N ALA A 99 -8.46 8.33 -46.60
CA ALA A 99 -8.15 9.69 -47.04
C ALA A 99 -7.13 9.71 -48.18
N VAL A 100 -6.08 8.90 -48.10
CA VAL A 100 -5.07 8.80 -49.16
C VAL A 100 -5.66 8.08 -50.37
N SER A 101 -6.25 6.91 -50.14
CA SER A 101 -6.64 6.01 -51.23
C SER A 101 -7.83 6.50 -52.03
N ALA A 102 -8.79 7.17 -51.40
CA ALA A 102 -9.91 7.76 -52.10
C ALA A 102 -9.48 8.92 -53.01
N VAL A 103 -8.49 9.72 -52.57
CA VAL A 103 -7.92 10.79 -53.41
C VAL A 103 -7.15 10.19 -54.58
N MET A 104 -6.34 9.15 -54.35
CA MET A 104 -5.61 8.46 -55.44
C MET A 104 -6.53 7.72 -56.40
N ALA A 105 -7.59 7.08 -55.91
CA ALA A 105 -8.49 6.29 -56.76
C ALA A 105 -9.39 7.15 -57.66
N THR A 106 -9.58 8.43 -57.32
CA THR A 106 -10.51 9.32 -58.05
C THR A 106 -9.82 10.34 -58.93
N ASN A 107 -8.49 10.40 -58.91
CA ASN A 107 -7.70 11.26 -59.78
C ASN A 107 -6.70 10.39 -60.56
N PRO A 108 -6.42 10.71 -61.84
CA PRO A 108 -5.39 9.99 -62.57
C PRO A 108 -4.04 10.16 -61.88
N LEU A 109 -3.25 9.08 -61.84
CA LEU A 109 -1.99 9.07 -61.10
C LEU A 109 -0.98 10.00 -61.79
N ASP A 110 -0.61 11.05 -61.08
CA ASP A 110 0.36 12.06 -61.50
C ASP A 110 1.61 11.99 -60.61
N PRO A 111 2.83 12.25 -61.11
CA PRO A 111 4.04 12.21 -60.28
C PRO A 111 3.97 13.08 -59.03
N SER A 112 3.20 14.19 -59.07
CA SER A 112 2.99 15.06 -57.89
C SER A 112 2.21 14.39 -56.76
N MET A 113 1.47 13.31 -57.05
CA MET A 113 0.68 12.55 -56.09
C MET A 113 1.46 11.45 -55.39
N LEU A 114 2.61 11.03 -55.93
CA LEU A 114 3.41 9.94 -55.34
C LEU A 114 3.83 10.16 -53.88
N PRO A 115 4.17 11.38 -53.42
CA PRO A 115 4.43 11.62 -52.01
C PRO A 115 3.25 11.27 -51.09
N LEU A 116 2.01 11.26 -51.59
CA LEU A 116 0.83 10.88 -50.80
C LEU A 116 0.84 9.39 -50.45
N LEU A 117 1.46 8.52 -51.25
CA LEU A 117 1.64 7.10 -50.91
C LEU A 117 2.55 6.92 -49.68
N ASN A 118 3.50 7.83 -49.48
CA ASN A 118 4.32 7.82 -48.26
C ASN A 118 3.51 8.21 -47.02
N LEU A 119 2.38 8.90 -47.17
CA LEU A 119 1.48 9.24 -46.06
C LEU A 119 0.80 8.01 -45.45
N LEU A 120 0.70 6.88 -46.18
CA LEU A 120 0.26 5.60 -45.63
C LEU A 120 1.19 5.11 -44.49
N THR A 121 2.46 5.53 -44.49
CA THR A 121 3.40 5.29 -43.39
C THR A 121 2.92 5.90 -42.07
N VAL A 122 2.19 7.03 -42.12
CA VAL A 122 1.60 7.64 -40.92
C VAL A 122 0.56 6.71 -40.30
N ALA A 123 -0.24 6.02 -41.13
CA ALA A 123 -1.20 5.03 -40.65
C ALA A 123 -0.49 3.84 -39.96
N VAL A 124 0.67 3.40 -40.47
CA VAL A 124 1.50 2.35 -39.86
C VAL A 124 2.04 2.77 -38.49
N ILE A 125 2.59 3.98 -38.39
CA ILE A 125 3.10 4.53 -37.12
C ILE A 125 1.97 4.63 -36.09
N LEU A 126 0.81 5.14 -36.51
CA LEU A 126 -0.36 5.26 -35.64
C LEU A 126 -0.91 3.90 -35.22
N ALA A 127 -0.89 2.89 -36.10
CA ALA A 127 -1.26 1.53 -35.76
C ALA A 127 -0.36 0.97 -34.64
N GLY A 128 0.97 1.12 -34.74
CA GLY A 128 1.85 0.66 -33.67
C GLY A 128 1.74 1.46 -32.38
N ALA A 129 1.44 2.76 -32.46
CA ALA A 129 1.31 3.63 -31.29
C ALA A 129 -0.02 3.46 -30.54
N LEU A 130 -1.10 3.09 -31.23
CA LEU A 130 -2.46 3.05 -30.69
C LEU A 130 -3.04 1.65 -30.49
N LEU A 131 -2.51 0.65 -31.19
CA LEU A 131 -2.98 -0.73 -31.16
C LEU A 131 -1.85 -1.67 -30.70
N PRO A 132 -2.13 -2.96 -30.45
CA PRO A 132 -1.09 -3.93 -30.16
C PRO A 132 0.00 -3.92 -31.25
N PRO A 133 1.29 -4.16 -30.94
CA PRO A 133 2.38 -3.99 -31.89
C PRO A 133 2.20 -4.71 -33.23
N ILE A 134 1.53 -5.87 -33.22
CA ILE A 134 1.24 -6.65 -34.44
C ILE A 134 0.41 -5.84 -35.45
N ALA A 135 -0.40 -4.89 -35.00
CA ALA A 135 -1.20 -4.03 -35.87
C ALA A 135 -0.35 -3.18 -36.82
N SER A 136 0.87 -2.75 -36.44
CA SER A 136 1.74 -2.01 -37.36
C SER A 136 2.17 -2.87 -38.55
N LEU A 137 2.43 -4.16 -38.34
CA LEU A 137 2.76 -5.11 -39.41
C LEU A 137 1.57 -5.36 -40.33
N ILE A 138 0.38 -5.55 -39.76
CA ILE A 138 -0.86 -5.76 -40.54
C ILE A 138 -1.17 -4.53 -41.38
N VAL A 139 -1.16 -3.33 -40.78
CA VAL A 139 -1.45 -2.07 -41.49
C VAL A 139 -0.36 -1.76 -42.51
N GLY A 140 0.90 -2.07 -42.23
CA GLY A 140 1.99 -1.96 -43.20
C GLY A 140 1.80 -2.87 -44.39
N ALA A 141 1.41 -4.14 -44.18
CA ALA A 141 1.11 -5.07 -45.26
C ALA A 141 -0.08 -4.60 -46.10
N ILE A 142 -1.14 -4.09 -45.46
CA ILE A 142 -2.29 -3.50 -46.16
C ILE A 142 -1.84 -2.30 -47.00
N GLY A 143 -1.03 -1.39 -46.45
CA GLY A 143 -0.48 -0.25 -47.17
C GLY A 143 0.36 -0.64 -48.39
N CYS A 144 1.16 -1.71 -48.29
CA CYS A 144 1.94 -2.23 -49.42
C CYS A 144 1.02 -2.77 -50.53
N VAL A 145 -0.01 -3.54 -50.16
CA VAL A 145 -1.01 -4.06 -51.11
C VAL A 145 -1.77 -2.91 -51.75
N GLU A 146 -2.16 -1.92 -50.97
CA GLU A 146 -2.87 -0.73 -51.44
C GLU A 146 -2.02 0.10 -52.41
N THR A 147 -0.73 0.27 -52.12
CA THR A 147 0.23 0.93 -53.02
C THR A 147 0.31 0.18 -54.35
N LEU A 148 0.37 -1.16 -54.32
CA LEU A 148 0.38 -1.99 -55.53
C LEU A 148 -0.94 -1.89 -56.31
N LEU A 149 -2.08 -1.93 -55.63
CA LEU A 149 -3.40 -1.83 -56.28
C LEU A 149 -3.61 -0.45 -56.92
N ILE A 150 -3.27 0.63 -56.22
CA ILE A 150 -3.39 1.98 -56.75
C ILE A 150 -2.49 2.16 -57.97
N THR A 151 -1.24 1.74 -57.89
CA THR A 151 -0.27 1.94 -58.98
C THR A 151 -0.58 1.09 -60.22
N THR A 152 -1.28 -0.04 -60.08
CA THR A 152 -1.63 -0.94 -61.19
C THR A 152 -3.03 -0.71 -61.77
N LEU A 153 -4.03 -0.35 -60.96
CA LEU A 153 -5.42 -0.28 -61.39
C LEU A 153 -5.91 1.15 -61.72
N VAL A 154 -5.29 2.19 -61.15
CA VAL A 154 -5.70 3.58 -61.38
C VAL A 154 -5.17 4.08 -62.73
N PRO A 155 -5.95 4.83 -63.52
CA PRO A 155 -5.49 5.43 -64.77
C PRO A 155 -4.27 6.33 -64.57
N HIS A 156 -3.29 6.24 -65.47
CA HIS A 156 -2.06 7.03 -65.41
C HIS A 156 -2.16 8.30 -66.26
N THR A 157 -1.47 9.36 -65.83
CA THR A 157 -1.24 10.54 -66.67
C THR A 157 -0.10 10.28 -67.66
N THR A 158 -0.04 11.05 -68.75
CA THR A 158 1.07 10.98 -69.72
C THR A 158 2.43 11.29 -69.09
N ALA A 159 2.46 12.20 -68.10
CA ALA A 159 3.65 12.51 -67.32
C ALA A 159 4.13 11.31 -66.49
N TYR A 160 3.20 10.60 -65.85
CA TYR A 160 3.51 9.37 -65.13
C TYR A 160 3.99 8.25 -66.05
N GLU A 161 3.34 8.05 -67.21
CA GLU A 161 3.78 7.07 -68.20
C GLU A 161 5.18 7.37 -68.74
N ALA A 162 5.50 8.64 -69.02
CA ALA A 162 6.84 9.04 -69.45
C ALA A 162 7.89 8.69 -68.38
N MET A 163 7.60 9.02 -67.11
CA MET A 163 8.46 8.66 -65.98
C MET A 163 8.66 7.15 -65.82
N MET A 164 7.62 6.35 -66.11
CA MET A 164 7.71 4.89 -66.08
C MET A 164 8.52 4.33 -67.25
N ARG A 165 8.53 4.99 -68.42
CA ARG A 165 9.40 4.58 -69.54
C ARG A 165 10.88 4.85 -69.26
N ASP A 166 11.19 5.85 -68.45
CA ASP A 166 12.56 6.18 -68.01
C ASP A 166 13.07 5.27 -66.88
N GLU A 167 12.47 4.08 -66.69
CA GLU A 167 12.85 3.06 -65.71
C GLU A 167 12.77 3.51 -64.23
N LEU A 168 12.02 4.57 -63.92
CA LEU A 168 11.89 5.09 -62.55
C LEU A 168 10.94 4.27 -61.66
N TYR A 169 10.57 3.04 -62.06
CA TYR A 169 9.74 2.10 -61.29
C TYR A 169 10.24 1.90 -59.85
N THR A 170 11.56 1.84 -59.68
CA THR A 170 12.20 1.64 -58.37
C THR A 170 11.88 2.78 -57.41
N ILE A 171 11.79 4.02 -57.91
CA ILE A 171 11.52 5.19 -57.06
C ILE A 171 10.02 5.33 -56.80
N THR A 172 9.18 4.99 -57.77
CA THR A 172 7.73 5.25 -57.71
C THR A 172 6.98 4.19 -56.90
N ILE A 173 7.34 2.92 -57.04
CA ILE A 173 6.63 1.78 -56.42
C ILE A 173 7.47 1.18 -55.28
N MET A 174 8.75 0.88 -55.54
CA MET A 174 9.56 0.14 -54.59
C MET A 174 9.91 0.99 -53.35
N LEU A 175 10.17 2.29 -53.53
CA LEU A 175 10.52 3.17 -52.41
C LEU A 175 9.40 3.30 -51.35
N PRO A 176 8.12 3.62 -51.67
CA PRO A 176 7.05 3.66 -50.67
C PRO A 176 6.84 2.33 -49.96
N ILE A 177 6.88 1.21 -50.69
CA ILE A 177 6.73 -0.14 -50.12
C ILE A 177 7.87 -0.45 -49.15
N MET A 178 9.12 -0.16 -49.54
CA MET A 178 10.29 -0.37 -48.70
C MET A 178 10.22 0.48 -47.43
N ILE A 179 9.83 1.76 -47.54
CA ILE A 179 9.66 2.64 -46.38
C ILE A 179 8.57 2.10 -45.45
N GLN A 180 7.40 1.73 -45.97
CA GLN A 180 6.30 1.21 -45.16
C GLN A 180 6.69 -0.08 -44.43
N LEU A 181 7.38 -1.01 -45.11
CA LEU A 181 7.83 -2.27 -44.52
C LEU A 181 8.88 -2.03 -43.43
N VAL A 182 9.89 -1.20 -43.69
CA VAL A 182 10.92 -0.86 -42.71
C VAL A 182 10.29 -0.19 -41.49
N VAL A 183 9.42 0.80 -41.69
CA VAL A 183 8.73 1.49 -40.60
C VAL A 183 7.84 0.54 -39.81
N ALA A 184 7.09 -0.36 -40.47
CA ALA A 184 6.24 -1.34 -39.81
C ALA A 184 7.05 -2.26 -38.86
N ILE A 185 8.20 -2.76 -39.33
CA ILE A 185 9.11 -3.61 -38.55
C ILE A 185 9.72 -2.82 -37.39
N VAL A 186 10.26 -1.63 -37.65
CA VAL A 186 10.90 -0.79 -36.63
C VAL A 186 9.90 -0.42 -35.54
N VAL A 187 8.71 0.05 -35.91
CA VAL A 187 7.64 0.38 -34.97
C VAL A 187 7.21 -0.84 -34.17
N TYR A 188 7.07 -2.01 -34.80
CA TYR A 188 6.75 -3.26 -34.12
C TYR A 188 7.79 -3.60 -33.04
N VAL A 189 9.08 -3.56 -33.39
CA VAL A 189 10.19 -3.85 -32.49
C VAL A 189 10.22 -2.86 -31.33
N ILE A 190 10.16 -1.56 -31.60
CA ILE A 190 10.19 -0.51 -30.57
C ILE A 190 9.00 -0.65 -29.62
N MET A 191 7.78 -0.80 -30.13
CA MET A 191 6.58 -0.91 -29.29
C MET A 191 6.59 -2.19 -28.47
N ARG A 192 7.08 -3.30 -29.03
CA ARG A 192 7.26 -4.55 -28.27
C ARG A 192 8.25 -4.36 -27.12
N HIS A 193 9.40 -3.72 -27.36
CA HIS A 193 10.38 -3.46 -26.29
C HIS A 193 9.86 -2.48 -25.25
N LEU A 194 9.15 -1.42 -25.67
CA LEU A 194 8.55 -0.44 -24.78
C LEU A 194 7.52 -1.08 -23.84
N LEU A 195 6.65 -1.94 -24.37
CA LEU A 195 5.66 -2.66 -23.55
C LEU A 195 6.33 -3.57 -22.51
N HIS A 196 7.37 -4.32 -22.88
CA HIS A 196 8.12 -5.13 -21.91
C HIS A 196 8.83 -4.26 -20.87
N ALA A 197 9.38 -3.10 -21.27
CA ALA A 197 10.03 -2.18 -20.34
C ALA A 197 9.03 -1.60 -19.33
N ILE A 198 7.83 -1.22 -19.77
CA ILE A 198 6.74 -0.74 -18.91
C ILE A 198 6.31 -1.84 -17.94
N GLN A 199 6.08 -3.07 -18.42
CA GLN A 199 5.71 -4.20 -17.56
C GLN A 199 6.76 -4.50 -16.49
N ARG A 200 8.05 -4.45 -16.85
CA ARG A 200 9.14 -4.63 -15.86
C ARG A 200 9.20 -3.48 -14.85
N ALA A 201 8.92 -2.26 -15.27
CA ALA A 201 8.88 -1.11 -14.37
C ALA A 201 7.72 -1.23 -13.38
N ASP A 202 6.51 -1.60 -13.85
CA ASP A 202 5.35 -1.84 -12.99
C ASP A 202 5.63 -2.95 -11.96
N GLN A 203 6.24 -4.07 -12.39
CA GLN A 203 6.65 -5.15 -11.48
C GLN A 203 7.69 -4.68 -10.45
N ALA A 204 8.64 -3.83 -10.86
CA ALA A 204 9.62 -3.28 -9.94
C ALA A 204 8.99 -2.33 -8.92
N GLU A 205 8.01 -1.50 -9.32
CA GLU A 205 7.24 -0.66 -8.40
C GLU A 205 6.47 -1.50 -7.37
N GLU A 206 5.83 -2.59 -7.81
CA GLU A 206 5.11 -3.51 -6.93
C GLU A 206 6.06 -4.20 -5.93
N ILE A 207 7.23 -4.67 -6.40
CA ILE A 207 8.25 -5.28 -5.52
C ILE A 207 8.75 -4.26 -4.48
N VAL A 208 9.00 -3.01 -4.87
CA VAL A 208 9.44 -1.96 -3.95
C VAL A 208 8.35 -1.64 -2.91
N ALA A 209 7.07 -1.61 -3.32
CA ALA A 209 5.96 -1.41 -2.40
C ALA A 209 5.87 -2.56 -1.37
N LEU A 210 5.97 -3.81 -1.82
CA LEU A 210 5.96 -4.99 -0.94
C LEU A 210 7.18 -5.04 -0.01
N GLN A 211 8.37 -4.72 -0.51
CA GLN A 211 9.58 -4.66 0.32
C GLN A 211 9.46 -3.62 1.42
N ARG A 212 8.81 -2.48 1.15
CA ARG A 212 8.57 -1.44 2.14
C ARG A 212 7.63 -1.91 3.23
N GLU A 213 6.54 -2.59 2.86
CA GLU A 213 5.59 -3.18 3.81
C GLU A 213 6.26 -4.26 4.69
N ILE A 214 7.06 -5.14 4.10
CA ILE A 214 7.84 -6.14 4.85
C ILE A 214 8.82 -5.47 5.82
N ALA A 215 9.54 -4.45 5.38
CA ALA A 215 10.48 -3.74 6.23
C ALA A 215 9.79 -3.02 7.40
N GLU A 216 8.58 -2.48 7.19
CA GLU A 216 7.76 -1.88 8.25
C GLU A 216 7.29 -2.95 9.25
N PHE A 217 6.84 -4.11 8.78
CA PHE A 217 6.45 -5.23 9.62
C PHE A 217 7.61 -5.82 10.43
N GLU A 218 8.81 -5.95 9.83
CA GLU A 218 10.00 -6.41 10.54
C GLU A 218 10.42 -5.44 11.64
N ARG A 219 10.32 -4.12 11.38
CA ARG A 219 10.59 -3.09 12.40
C ARG A 219 9.62 -3.15 13.56
N SER A 220 8.31 -3.26 13.29
CA SER A 220 7.32 -3.38 14.36
C SER A 220 7.55 -4.63 15.19
N ARG A 221 7.86 -5.76 14.54
CA ARG A 221 8.16 -7.02 15.21
C ARG A 221 9.45 -6.97 16.03
N SER A 222 10.47 -6.26 15.55
CA SER A 222 11.72 -6.05 16.31
C SER A 222 11.45 -5.24 17.57
N ALA A 223 10.70 -4.14 17.46
CA ALA A 223 10.33 -3.29 18.59
C ALA A 223 9.49 -4.05 19.64
N GLU A 224 8.54 -4.87 19.19
CA GLU A 224 7.75 -5.73 20.09
C GLU A 224 8.63 -6.75 20.83
N LYS A 225 9.60 -7.36 20.15
CA LYS A 225 10.54 -8.30 20.78
C LYS A 225 11.43 -7.61 21.81
N GLU A 226 12.00 -6.46 21.48
CA GLU A 226 12.82 -5.68 22.41
C GLU A 226 12.03 -5.29 23.66
N ALA A 227 10.78 -4.84 23.50
CA ALA A 227 9.90 -4.56 24.63
C ALA A 227 9.63 -5.82 25.46
N LEU A 228 9.33 -6.95 24.83
CA LEU A 228 9.11 -8.22 25.52
C LEU A 228 10.34 -8.66 26.33
N GLU A 229 11.54 -8.60 25.74
CA GLU A 229 12.80 -8.94 26.38
C GLU A 229 13.12 -8.01 27.56
N GLU A 230 12.91 -6.70 27.41
CA GLU A 230 13.07 -5.75 28.49
C GLU A 230 12.14 -6.07 29.67
N GLY A 231 10.85 -6.35 29.37
CA GLY A 231 9.88 -6.71 30.40
C GLY A 231 10.22 -8.03 31.10
N LEU A 232 10.69 -9.04 30.37
CA LEU A 232 11.16 -10.31 30.94
C LEU A 232 12.37 -10.10 31.85
N ARG A 233 13.33 -9.27 31.43
CA ARG A 233 14.52 -8.95 32.24
C ARG A 233 14.12 -8.29 33.57
N LYS A 234 13.20 -7.33 33.56
CA LYS A 234 12.67 -6.69 34.77
C LYS A 234 11.97 -7.68 35.72
N ILE A 235 11.19 -8.61 35.17
CA ILE A 235 10.55 -9.68 35.96
C ILE A 235 11.61 -10.58 36.59
N ALA A 236 12.60 -11.03 35.81
CA ALA A 236 13.66 -11.90 36.29
C ALA A 236 14.53 -11.24 37.37
N GLU A 237 14.88 -9.96 37.19
CA GLU A 237 15.64 -9.18 38.18
C GLU A 237 14.87 -9.03 39.48
N THR A 238 13.58 -8.71 39.42
CA THR A 238 12.71 -8.62 40.61
C THR A 238 12.69 -9.96 41.35
N HIS A 239 12.52 -11.06 40.62
CA HIS A 239 12.52 -12.40 41.22
C HIS A 239 13.86 -12.73 41.90
N ALA A 240 14.99 -12.33 41.30
CA ALA A 240 16.31 -12.50 41.89
C ALA A 240 16.49 -11.67 43.17
N GLN A 241 16.01 -10.42 43.20
CA GLN A 241 16.04 -9.56 44.40
C GLN A 241 15.25 -10.19 45.56
N ILE A 242 14.06 -10.74 45.26
CA ILE A 242 13.22 -11.43 46.24
C ILE A 242 13.90 -12.70 46.76
N ALA A 243 14.51 -13.48 45.88
CA ALA A 243 15.28 -14.67 46.27
C ALA A 243 16.46 -14.31 47.19
N ASN A 244 17.04 -13.13 47.01
CA ASN A 244 18.10 -12.58 47.86
C ASN A 244 17.58 -11.93 49.16
N GLY A 245 16.27 -12.01 49.44
CA GLY A 245 15.67 -11.55 50.69
C GLY A 245 15.02 -10.18 50.65
N ASP A 246 15.10 -9.45 49.53
CA ASP A 246 14.38 -8.18 49.37
C ASP A 246 12.90 -8.44 49.02
N MET A 247 12.07 -8.53 50.06
CA MET A 247 10.63 -8.76 49.91
C MET A 247 9.85 -7.50 49.50
N HIS A 248 10.52 -6.33 49.41
CA HIS A 248 9.90 -5.09 48.96
C HIS A 248 10.05 -4.86 47.45
N ALA A 249 10.92 -5.61 46.77
CA ALA A 249 11.05 -5.56 45.32
C ALA A 249 9.72 -5.85 44.60
N ARG A 250 9.40 -5.04 43.59
CA ARG A 250 8.18 -5.15 42.77
C ARG A 250 8.53 -5.01 41.31
N VAL A 251 7.78 -5.71 40.47
CA VAL A 251 7.92 -5.59 39.02
C VAL A 251 7.31 -4.26 38.59
N SER A 252 8.14 -3.34 38.09
CA SER A 252 7.73 -2.05 37.54
C SER A 252 7.68 -2.11 36.00
N LEU A 253 6.50 -2.45 35.48
CA LEU A 253 6.19 -2.29 34.05
C LEU A 253 5.22 -1.11 33.88
N SER A 254 5.24 -0.45 32.73
CA SER A 254 4.24 0.57 32.40
C SER A 254 2.90 -0.07 32.02
N GLU A 255 1.78 0.62 32.23
CA GLU A 255 0.43 0.12 31.92
C GLU A 255 0.21 -0.23 30.43
N GLY A 256 1.07 0.27 29.54
CA GLY A 256 1.07 -0.05 28.11
C GLY A 256 1.98 -1.22 27.71
N HIS A 257 2.70 -1.84 28.64
CA HIS A 257 3.64 -2.91 28.32
C HIS A 257 2.92 -4.24 28.05
N VAL A 258 3.39 -5.02 27.07
CA VAL A 258 2.77 -6.32 26.68
C VAL A 258 2.65 -7.29 27.87
N LEU A 259 3.64 -7.26 28.77
CA LEU A 259 3.70 -8.09 29.98
C LEU A 259 3.03 -7.48 31.22
N TRP A 260 2.32 -6.36 31.09
CA TRP A 260 1.60 -5.74 32.21
C TRP A 260 0.59 -6.69 32.86
N SER A 261 -0.11 -7.48 32.04
CA SER A 261 -1.06 -8.51 32.48
C SER A 261 -0.41 -9.62 33.32
N VAL A 262 0.89 -9.87 33.14
CA VAL A 262 1.67 -10.86 33.92
C VAL A 262 2.22 -10.22 35.19
N ALA A 263 2.63 -8.95 35.14
CA ALA A 263 3.20 -8.24 36.30
C ALA A 263 2.18 -8.01 37.43
N ILE A 264 0.91 -7.72 37.12
CA ILE A 264 -0.12 -7.48 38.16
C ILE A 264 -0.32 -8.71 39.06
N PRO A 265 -0.64 -9.91 38.52
CA PRO A 265 -0.78 -11.11 39.34
C PRO A 265 0.50 -11.46 40.12
N LEU A 266 1.66 -11.28 39.50
CA LEU A 266 2.94 -11.52 40.15
C LEU A 266 3.13 -10.61 41.36
N ASN A 267 2.94 -9.30 41.22
CA ASN A 267 3.02 -8.36 42.34
C ASN A 267 2.02 -8.68 43.46
N ASN A 268 0.83 -9.17 43.11
CA ASN A 268 -0.16 -9.63 44.10
C ASN A 268 0.32 -10.87 44.87
N LEU A 269 0.94 -11.84 44.20
CA LEU A 269 1.55 -13.00 44.84
C LEU A 269 2.69 -12.59 45.78
N LEU A 270 3.54 -11.66 45.34
CA LEU A 270 4.64 -11.13 46.15
C LEU A 270 4.14 -10.40 47.40
N ASN A 271 3.10 -9.57 47.26
CA ASN A 271 2.45 -8.93 48.40
C ASN A 271 1.91 -9.97 49.40
N ARG A 272 1.31 -11.06 48.91
CA ARG A 272 0.81 -12.14 49.78
C ARG A 272 1.95 -12.88 50.47
N MET A 273 3.02 -13.20 49.76
CA MET A 273 4.20 -13.87 50.32
C MET A 273 4.89 -13.01 51.38
N GLN A 274 5.03 -11.70 51.14
CA GLN A 274 5.58 -10.76 52.11
C GLN A 274 4.74 -10.71 53.39
N ARG A 275 3.40 -10.64 53.28
CA ARG A 275 2.51 -10.69 54.45
C ARG A 275 2.68 -11.99 55.22
N LEU A 276 2.68 -13.13 54.54
CA LEU A 276 2.88 -14.44 55.17
C LEU A 276 4.22 -14.53 55.91
N LYS A 277 5.30 -13.97 55.35
CA LYS A 277 6.60 -13.92 56.03
C LYS A 277 6.55 -13.04 57.28
N LEU A 278 6.00 -11.83 57.18
CA LEU A 278 5.86 -10.93 58.32
C LEU A 278 5.02 -11.54 59.45
N ASP A 279 3.92 -12.22 59.09
CA ASP A 279 3.06 -12.92 60.04
C ASP A 279 3.82 -14.08 60.73
N SER A 280 4.63 -14.82 59.97
CA SER A 280 5.49 -15.89 60.51
C SER A 280 6.57 -15.35 61.44
N ASP A 281 7.24 -14.26 61.07
CA ASP A 281 8.29 -13.62 61.88
C ASP A 281 7.71 -13.03 63.17
N MET A 282 6.51 -12.43 63.08
CA MET A 282 5.76 -11.93 64.24
C MET A 282 5.35 -13.09 65.16
N LEU A 283 4.85 -14.20 64.61
CA LEU A 283 4.50 -15.39 65.38
C LEU A 283 5.72 -15.96 66.11
N ALA A 284 6.85 -16.10 65.42
CA ALA A 284 8.09 -16.59 66.02
C ALA A 284 8.58 -15.67 67.14
N SER A 285 8.53 -14.34 66.92
CA SER A 285 8.88 -13.34 67.94
C SER A 285 7.93 -13.40 69.14
N THR A 286 6.64 -13.59 68.90
CA THR A 286 5.61 -13.74 69.93
C THR A 286 5.82 -15.01 70.76
N GLN A 287 6.18 -16.12 70.12
CA GLN A 287 6.50 -17.38 70.80
C GLN A 287 7.74 -17.26 71.69
N LEU A 288 8.81 -16.62 71.21
CA LEU A 288 10.00 -16.34 72.01
C LEU A 288 9.70 -15.41 73.19
N ALA A 289 8.90 -14.36 72.97
CA ALA A 289 8.46 -13.45 74.01
C ALA A 289 7.63 -14.19 75.08
N ALA A 290 6.66 -15.03 74.67
CA ALA A 290 5.86 -15.84 75.56
C ALA A 290 6.73 -16.78 76.43
N GLN A 291 7.72 -17.44 75.83
CA GLN A 291 8.65 -18.31 76.55
C GLN A 291 9.45 -17.54 77.59
N ARG A 292 10.02 -16.38 77.22
CA ARG A 292 10.77 -15.53 78.17
C ARG A 292 9.88 -15.01 79.31
N ILE A 293 8.63 -14.64 79.02
CA ILE A 293 7.67 -14.24 80.05
C ILE A 293 7.39 -15.42 80.97
N ALA A 294 7.15 -16.61 80.42
CA ALA A 294 6.89 -17.80 81.22
C ALA A 294 8.07 -18.16 82.13
N GLU A 295 9.31 -18.09 81.63
CA GLU A 295 10.54 -18.34 82.39
C GLU A 295 10.76 -17.30 83.49
N SER A 296 10.59 -16.01 83.19
CA SER A 296 10.71 -14.94 84.19
C SER A 296 9.64 -15.07 85.27
N LEU A 297 8.38 -15.36 84.90
CA LEU A 297 7.32 -15.61 85.88
C LEU A 297 7.66 -16.80 86.79
N HIS A 298 8.17 -17.88 86.20
CA HIS A 298 8.55 -19.07 86.95
C HIS A 298 9.67 -18.77 87.96
N HIS A 299 10.67 -17.98 87.54
CA HIS A 299 11.75 -17.55 88.41
C HIS A 299 11.26 -16.62 89.54
N GLU A 300 10.39 -15.67 89.25
CA GLU A 300 9.86 -14.74 90.27
C GLU A 300 8.95 -15.45 91.28
N ILE A 301 8.15 -16.41 90.84
CA ILE A 301 7.36 -17.25 91.73
C ILE A 301 8.28 -18.04 92.67
N ALA A 302 9.41 -18.54 92.18
CA ALA A 302 10.35 -19.30 92.98
C ALA A 302 11.11 -18.44 94.02
N THR A 303 11.39 -17.17 93.71
CA THR A 303 12.14 -16.25 94.61
C THR A 303 11.25 -15.36 95.48
N GLY A 304 9.96 -15.24 95.16
CA GLY A 304 9.00 -14.43 95.92
C GLY A 304 9.17 -12.91 95.77
N HIS A 305 9.98 -12.45 94.81
CA HIS A 305 10.10 -11.02 94.45
C HIS A 305 9.57 -10.81 93.04
N PHE A 306 8.53 -9.98 92.91
CA PHE A 306 7.91 -9.66 91.63
C PHE A 306 8.44 -8.34 91.09
N SER A 307 9.02 -8.37 89.90
CA SER A 307 9.39 -7.17 89.12
C SER A 307 8.43 -7.00 87.95
N PRO A 308 8.09 -5.77 87.55
CA PRO A 308 7.25 -5.55 86.40
C PRO A 308 7.93 -6.10 85.14
N LEU A 309 7.22 -6.96 84.42
CA LEU A 309 7.67 -7.54 83.15
C LEU A 309 7.83 -6.42 82.10
N PRO A 310 8.94 -6.39 81.34
CA PRO A 310 9.14 -5.40 80.28
C PRO A 310 8.20 -5.66 79.09
N GLY A 311 7.87 -4.59 78.35
CA GLY A 311 7.13 -4.71 77.08
C GLY A 311 7.93 -5.47 76.04
N THR A 312 7.27 -6.38 75.33
CA THR A 312 7.90 -7.27 74.35
C THR A 312 7.76 -6.78 72.91
N GLY A 313 6.93 -5.77 72.65
CA GLY A 313 6.64 -5.28 71.30
C GLY A 313 5.86 -6.29 70.46
N THR A 314 5.27 -7.29 71.10
CA THR A 314 4.48 -8.34 70.46
C THR A 314 2.99 -8.16 70.81
N PRO A 315 2.08 -8.88 70.14
CA PRO A 315 0.66 -8.89 70.52
C PRO A 315 0.38 -9.33 71.96
N LEU A 316 1.39 -9.81 72.71
CA LEU A 316 1.28 -10.16 74.13
C LEU A 316 1.36 -8.96 75.07
N ASP A 317 1.79 -7.78 74.61
CA ASP A 317 1.97 -6.60 75.46
C ASP A 317 0.71 -6.21 76.26
N PRO A 318 -0.51 -6.24 75.71
CA PRO A 318 -1.72 -6.01 76.50
C PRO A 318 -1.88 -7.00 77.65
N VAL A 319 -1.51 -8.26 77.44
CA VAL A 319 -1.56 -9.30 78.47
C VAL A 319 -0.54 -9.02 79.56
N ILE A 320 0.68 -8.61 79.18
CA ILE A 320 1.74 -8.24 80.13
C ILE A 320 1.31 -7.05 81.00
N ILE A 321 0.69 -6.04 80.40
CA ILE A 321 0.20 -4.86 81.12
C ILE A 321 -0.82 -5.26 82.19
N GLU A 322 -1.78 -6.11 81.84
CA GLU A 322 -2.76 -6.60 82.82
C GLU A 322 -2.13 -7.51 83.88
N LEU A 323 -1.16 -8.35 83.50
CA LEU A 323 -0.43 -9.18 84.45
C LEU A 323 0.34 -8.34 85.48
N ASN A 324 1.03 -7.29 85.01
CA ASN A 324 1.75 -6.35 85.87
C ASN A 324 0.81 -5.60 86.82
N LYS A 325 -0.39 -5.19 86.36
CA LYS A 325 -1.42 -4.60 87.22
C LYS A 325 -1.85 -5.56 88.32
N LEU A 326 -2.09 -6.82 87.98
CA LEU A 326 -2.48 -7.86 88.95
C LEU A 326 -1.38 -8.15 89.97
N LEU A 327 -0.12 -8.23 89.52
CA LEU A 327 1.03 -8.44 90.40
C LEU A 327 1.23 -7.24 91.35
N ALA A 328 1.09 -6.02 90.86
CA ALA A 328 1.13 -4.80 91.68
C ALA A 328 -0.03 -4.73 92.70
N ALA A 329 -1.22 -5.24 92.34
CA ALA A 329 -2.35 -5.34 93.26
C ALA A 329 -2.13 -6.40 94.36
N ARG A 330 -1.38 -7.47 94.08
CA ARG A 330 -1.03 -8.50 95.09
C ARG A 330 0.03 -8.04 96.08
N SER A 331 1.03 -7.27 95.64
CA SER A 331 2.07 -6.75 96.53
C SER A 331 1.55 -5.68 97.51
N THR A 332 0.38 -5.09 97.25
CA THR A 332 -0.28 -4.11 98.13
C THR A 332 -1.24 -4.71 99.15
N GLN A 333 -1.37 -6.05 99.22
CA GLN A 333 -2.20 -6.72 100.22
C GLN A 333 -1.41 -6.87 101.55
N PRO A 334 -1.80 -6.18 102.64
CA PRO A 334 -1.05 -6.19 103.90
C PRO A 334 -1.02 -7.60 104.52
N PRO A 335 0.07 -8.00 105.19
CA PRO A 335 0.23 -9.36 105.71
C PRO A 335 -0.91 -9.69 106.65
N SER A 336 -1.67 -10.72 106.31
CA SER A 336 -2.78 -11.22 107.12
C SER A 336 -2.24 -11.67 108.48
N THR A 337 -2.60 -10.94 109.52
CA THR A 337 -2.39 -11.26 110.92
C THR A 337 -2.80 -12.73 111.17
N PRO A 338 -1.93 -13.59 111.75
CA PRO A 338 -2.23 -15.00 111.92
C PRO A 338 -3.45 -15.18 112.84
N SER A 339 -4.54 -15.72 112.29
CA SER A 339 -5.72 -16.10 113.03
C SER A 339 -5.39 -17.29 113.94
N ARG A 340 -5.39 -17.00 115.25
CA ARG A 340 -5.27 -17.91 116.40
C ARG A 340 -6.21 -19.13 116.22
N PRO A 341 -5.74 -20.38 116.41
CA PRO A 341 -6.61 -21.55 116.35
C PRO A 341 -7.61 -21.52 117.52
N ALA A 342 -8.90 -21.62 117.20
CA ALA A 342 -9.96 -21.81 118.17
C ALA A 342 -9.88 -23.24 118.72
N TRP A 343 -9.68 -23.35 120.03
CA TRP A 343 -9.79 -24.59 120.79
C TRP A 343 -11.22 -25.13 120.74
N PRO A 344 -11.43 -26.46 120.71
CA PRO A 344 -12.75 -27.06 120.87
C PRO A 344 -13.18 -27.01 122.35
N ALA A 345 -14.46 -26.75 122.58
CA ALA A 345 -15.08 -26.88 123.89
C ALA A 345 -15.83 -28.21 123.98
N PHE A 346 -15.43 -28.98 125.00
CA PHE A 346 -16.02 -30.18 125.62
C PHE A 346 -15.89 -31.53 124.91
#